data_AF-A0A9W9FM17-F1
#
_entry.id   AF-A0A9W9FM17-F1
#
_cell.length_a   1.000
_cell.length_b   1.000
_cell.length_c   1.000
_cell.angle_alpha   90.00
_cell.angle_beta   90.00
_cell.angle_gamma   90.00
#
_symmetry.space_group_name_H-M   'P 1'
#
loop_
_entity.id
_entity.type
_entity.pdbx_description
1 polymer ?
#
loop_
_entity_poly.entity_id
_entity_poly.type
_entity_poly.pdbx_seq_one_letter_code
_entity_poly.pdbx_strand_id
1 'polypeptide(L)'
;MYTLQEVQKHNKPDDVWIVRHNKVYDVTKYMDDHPGGSSILIEVAGTDATEAFEETGHSEEARDELVKYHIEDLPSEASCNPWNLHARWGQ
;
A
#
# COMPACT_ATOMS: atom_id res chain seq x y z
N MET A 1 9.52 7.23 5.28
CA MET A 1 8.14 7.72 5.46
C MET A 1 7.61 8.13 4.12
N TYR A 2 7.05 7.15 3.43
CA TYR A 2 6.37 7.37 2.16
C TYR A 2 5.04 8.09 2.38
N THR A 3 4.61 8.80 1.34
CA THR A 3 3.29 9.42 1.27
C THR A 3 2.49 8.73 0.17
N LEU A 4 1.16 8.84 0.22
CA LEU A 4 0.30 8.40 -0.89
C LEU A 4 0.71 9.04 -2.23
N GLN A 5 1.28 10.25 -2.18
CA GLN A 5 1.78 10.95 -3.36
C GLN A 5 3.05 10.31 -3.95
N GLU A 6 3.87 9.66 -3.11
CA GLU A 6 5.01 8.89 -3.58
C GLU A 6 4.54 7.58 -4.19
N VAL A 7 3.65 6.86 -3.51
CA VAL A 7 3.10 5.58 -4.01
C VAL A 7 2.46 5.74 -5.39
N GLN A 8 1.74 6.85 -5.63
CA GLN A 8 1.16 7.18 -6.94
C GLN A 8 2.16 7.27 -8.10
N LYS A 9 3.45 7.47 -7.84
CA LYS A 9 4.49 7.51 -8.89
C LYS A 9 4.86 6.11 -9.39
N HIS A 10 4.58 5.08 -8.59
CA HIS A 10 4.90 3.68 -8.84
C HIS A 10 3.69 2.97 -9.46
N ASN A 11 3.34 3.38 -10.68
CA ASN A 11 2.15 2.94 -11.41
C ASN A 11 2.45 2.36 -12.80
N LYS A 12 3.64 1.78 -12.99
CA LYS A 12 4.12 1.25 -14.27
C LYS A 12 4.24 -0.26 -14.22
N PRO A 13 4.13 -0.98 -15.35
CA PRO A 13 4.26 -2.45 -15.36
C PRO A 13 5.58 -2.98 -14.78
N ASP A 14 6.65 -2.19 -14.84
CA ASP A 14 7.97 -2.49 -14.26
C ASP A 14 8.22 -1.84 -12.89
N ASP A 15 7.21 -1.15 -12.32
CA ASP A 15 7.29 -0.43 -11.04
C ASP A 15 5.88 -0.24 -10.46
N VAL A 16 5.39 -1.26 -9.73
CA VAL A 16 4.03 -1.33 -9.19
C VAL A 16 4.05 -1.38 -7.68
N TRP A 17 3.60 -0.29 -7.06
CA TRP A 17 3.36 -0.26 -5.61
C TRP A 17 1.88 -0.15 -5.31
N ILE A 18 1.46 -0.77 -4.23
CA ILE A 18 0.07 -0.73 -3.76
C ILE A 18 0.02 -0.42 -2.28
N VAL A 19 -1.08 0.17 -1.84
CA VAL A 19 -1.37 0.35 -0.42
C VAL A 19 -2.44 -0.64 0.01
N ARG A 20 -2.21 -1.32 1.14
CA ARG A 20 -3.23 -2.14 1.80
C ARG A 20 -3.20 -1.88 3.30
N HIS A 21 -4.33 -1.45 3.88
CA HIS A 21 -4.45 -1.11 5.31
C HIS A 21 -3.32 -0.19 5.80
N ASN A 22 -3.09 0.93 5.10
CA ASN A 22 -2.02 1.90 5.41
C ASN A 22 -0.61 1.31 5.38
N LYS A 23 -0.38 0.20 4.70
CA LYS A 23 0.96 -0.38 4.47
C LYS A 23 1.28 -0.32 2.98
N VAL A 24 2.53 0.02 2.66
CA VAL A 24 3.01 0.08 1.28
C VAL A 24 3.69 -1.23 0.91
N TYR A 25 3.38 -1.76 -0.27
CA TYR A 25 3.95 -3.00 -0.80
C TYR A 25 4.49 -2.79 -2.21
N ASP A 26 5.69 -3.29 -2.48
CA ASP A 26 6.30 -3.35 -3.81
C ASP A 26 6.03 -4.72 -4.43
N VAL A 27 5.00 -4.81 -5.27
CA VAL A 27 4.58 -6.04 -5.94
C VAL A 27 5.16 -6.16 -7.35
N THR A 28 6.14 -5.33 -7.71
CA THR A 28 6.76 -5.31 -9.04
C THR A 28 7.27 -6.69 -9.47
N LYS A 29 7.85 -7.45 -8.54
CA LYS A 29 8.37 -8.81 -8.81
C LYS A 29 7.29 -9.89 -8.80
N TYR A 30 6.10 -9.55 -8.31
CA TYR A 30 4.97 -10.46 -8.18
C TYR A 30 3.99 -10.39 -9.36
N MET A 31 4.19 -9.43 -10.27
CA MET A 31 3.31 -9.16 -11.41
C MET A 31 2.99 -10.42 -12.23
N ASP A 32 4.01 -11.22 -12.57
CA ASP A 32 3.85 -12.45 -13.35
C ASP A 32 3.45 -13.68 -12.52
N ASP A 33 3.61 -13.61 -11.21
CA ASP A 33 3.32 -14.73 -10.29
C ASP A 33 1.89 -14.63 -9.70
N HIS A 34 1.23 -13.46 -9.86
CA HIS A 34 -0.11 -13.22 -9.37
C HIS A 34 -1.16 -14.09 -10.08
N PRO A 35 -1.87 -15.00 -9.37
CA PRO A 35 -2.85 -15.90 -9.96
C PRO A 35 -4.05 -15.20 -10.64
N GLY A 36 -4.39 -13.98 -10.17
CA GLY A 36 -5.43 -13.13 -10.77
C GLY A 36 -4.98 -12.37 -12.02
N GLY A 37 -3.71 -12.50 -12.40
CA GLY A 37 -3.09 -11.81 -13.53
C GLY A 37 -2.54 -10.43 -13.18
N SER A 38 -1.52 -10.01 -13.94
CA SER A 38 -0.85 -8.70 -13.77
C SER A 38 -1.76 -7.52 -14.08
N SER A 39 -2.76 -7.68 -14.96
CA SER A 39 -3.67 -6.60 -15.36
C SER A 39 -4.35 -5.93 -14.17
N ILE A 40 -4.85 -6.71 -13.20
CA ILE A 40 -5.52 -6.19 -12.02
C ILE A 40 -4.56 -5.40 -11.13
N LEU A 41 -3.31 -5.87 -11.00
CA LEU A 41 -2.27 -5.16 -10.25
C LEU A 41 -1.91 -3.81 -10.88
N ILE A 42 -1.89 -3.73 -12.22
CA ILE A 42 -1.68 -2.46 -12.94
C ILE A 42 -2.86 -1.50 -12.70
N GLU A 43 -4.10 -1.99 -12.67
CA GLU A 43 -5.29 -1.15 -12.45
C GLU A 43 -5.29 -0.47 -11.07
N VAL A 44 -4.75 -1.14 -10.05
CA VAL A 44 -4.62 -0.60 -8.69
C VAL A 44 -3.23 -0.04 -8.39
N ALA A 45 -2.35 0.03 -9.39
CA ALA A 45 -0.98 0.48 -9.21
C ALA A 45 -0.95 1.96 -8.78
N GLY A 46 -0.20 2.24 -7.73
CA GLY A 46 -0.07 3.56 -7.13
C GLY A 46 -1.30 4.01 -6.31
N THR A 47 -2.26 3.13 -6.02
CA THR A 47 -3.47 3.44 -5.26
C THR A 47 -3.64 2.55 -4.03
N ASP A 48 -4.71 2.80 -3.25
CA ASP A 48 -5.12 1.90 -2.17
C ASP A 48 -5.93 0.74 -2.74
N ALA A 49 -5.31 -0.45 -2.71
CA ALA A 49 -5.87 -1.70 -3.20
C ALA A 49 -6.58 -2.48 -2.08
N THR A 50 -6.83 -1.88 -0.90
CA THR A 50 -7.45 -2.59 0.23
C THR A 50 -8.80 -3.17 -0.15
N GLU A 51 -9.67 -2.34 -0.76
CA GLU A 51 -11.01 -2.75 -1.15
C GLU A 51 -10.95 -3.86 -2.22
N ALA A 52 -10.21 -3.63 -3.31
CA ALA A 52 -10.06 -4.61 -4.38
C ALA A 52 -9.49 -5.97 -3.90
N PHE A 53 -8.53 -5.93 -2.97
CA PHE A 53 -7.94 -7.14 -2.39
C PHE A 53 -8.94 -7.91 -1.52
N GLU A 54 -9.72 -7.22 -0.69
CA GLU A 54 -10.70 -7.83 0.21
C GLU A 54 -11.94 -8.33 -0.54
N GLU A 55 -12.44 -7.59 -1.55
CA GLU A 55 -13.57 -8.00 -2.39
C GLU A 55 -13.27 -9.27 -3.20
N THR A 56 -12.02 -9.45 -3.63
CA THR A 56 -11.60 -10.65 -4.34
C THR A 56 -11.64 -11.90 -3.44
N GLY A 57 -11.58 -11.73 -2.11
CA GLY A 57 -11.63 -12.84 -1.17
C GLY A 57 -10.37 -13.70 -1.14
N HIS A 58 -9.19 -13.07 -1.28
CA HIS A 58 -7.89 -13.75 -1.21
C HIS A 58 -7.77 -14.66 0.04
N SER A 59 -7.07 -15.79 -0.07
CA SER A 59 -6.79 -16.71 1.05
C SER A 59 -5.78 -16.13 2.04
N GLU A 60 -5.66 -16.72 3.23
CA GLU A 60 -4.63 -16.32 4.21
C GLU A 60 -3.20 -16.49 3.67
N GLU A 61 -2.96 -17.51 2.85
CA GLU A 61 -1.67 -17.75 2.20
C GLU A 61 -1.26 -16.59 1.27
N ALA A 62 -2.21 -16.04 0.50
CA ALA A 62 -1.96 -14.87 -0.35
C ALA A 62 -1.66 -13.61 0.48
N ARG A 63 -2.28 -13.49 1.66
CA ARG A 63 -1.96 -12.40 2.60
C ARG A 63 -0.55 -12.54 3.17
N ASP A 64 -0.12 -13.74 3.52
CA ASP A 64 1.23 -14.02 4.03
C ASP A 64 2.29 -13.78 2.96
N GLU A 65 2.00 -14.15 1.71
CA GLU A 65 2.86 -13.87 0.58
C GLU A 65 3.04 -12.37 0.35
N LEU A 66 1.95 -11.59 0.44
CA LEU A 66 2.01 -10.13 0.32
C LEU A 66 2.94 -9.49 1.36
N VAL A 67 3.05 -10.05 2.57
CA VAL A 67 3.95 -9.54 3.62
C VAL A 67 5.42 -9.54 3.17
N LYS A 68 5.82 -10.46 2.29
CA LYS A 68 7.20 -10.51 1.74
C LYS A 68 7.57 -9.26 0.93
N TYR A 69 6.56 -8.58 0.39
CA TYR A 69 6.68 -7.40 -0.46
C TYR A 69 6.47 -6.09 0.31
N HIS A 70 6.29 -6.16 1.63
CA HIS A 70 6.09 -5.00 2.48
C HIS A 70 7.33 -4.10 2.51
N ILE A 71 7.13 -2.79 2.29
CA ILE A 71 8.18 -1.78 2.36
C ILE A 71 8.15 -1.08 3.72
N GLU A 72 7.09 -0.33 3.99
CA GLU A 72 6.87 0.41 5.24
C GLU A 72 5.40 0.78 5.44
N ASP A 73 5.07 1.17 6.68
CA ASP A 73 3.76 1.70 7.06
C ASP A 73 3.64 3.19 6.71
N LEU A 74 2.51 3.56 6.10
CA LEU A 74 2.14 4.95 5.90
C LEU A 74 1.81 5.61 7.26
N PRO A 75 2.11 6.91 7.43
CA PRO A 75 1.59 7.66 8.57
C PRO A 75 0.07 7.50 8.63
N SER A 76 -0.47 7.11 9.79
CA SER A 76 -1.90 7.27 10.02
C SER A 76 -2.24 8.76 9.92
N GLU A 77 -3.45 9.10 9.47
CA GLU A 77 -3.89 10.50 9.39
C GLU A 77 -3.66 11.29 10.70
N ALA A 78 -3.61 10.61 11.84
CA ALA A 78 -3.24 11.19 13.15
C ALA A 78 -1.83 11.81 13.19
N SER A 79 -0.90 11.38 12.34
CA SER A 79 0.45 11.91 12.21
C SER A 79 0.52 13.15 11.31
N CYS A 80 -0.49 13.39 10.46
CA CYS A 80 -0.51 14.53 9.53
C CYS A 80 -1.46 15.63 10.02
N ASN A 81 -1.71 15.71 11.33
CA ASN A 81 -2.41 16.85 11.91
C ASN A 81 -1.36 17.95 12.20
N PRO A 82 -1.34 19.09 11.47
CA PRO A 82 -0.45 20.21 11.81
C PRO A 82 -0.73 20.80 13.21
N TRP A 83 -1.84 20.37 13.84
CA TRP A 83 -2.25 20.75 15.19
C TRP A 83 -1.72 19.83 16.30
N ASN A 84 -1.00 18.74 15.99
CA ASN A 84 -0.43 17.85 17.02
C ASN A 84 0.83 18.41 17.72
N LEU A 85 1.21 19.67 17.43
CA LEU A 85 2.29 20.41 18.08
C LEU A 85 1.90 21.15 19.37
N HIS A 86 0.63 21.08 19.82
CA HIS A 86 0.18 21.77 21.04
C HIS A 86 -0.03 20.90 22.29
N ALA A 87 0.53 19.69 22.34
CA ALA A 87 0.48 18.87 23.56
C ALA A 87 1.77 18.93 24.41
N ARG A 88 2.52 20.05 24.38
CA ARG A 88 3.68 20.22 25.28
C ARG A 88 4.08 21.66 25.60
N TRP A 89 3.12 22.54 25.91
CA TRP A 89 3.40 23.74 26.70
C TRP A 89 2.25 24.05 27.68
N GLY A 90 2.46 23.71 28.95
CA GLY A 90 1.96 24.43 30.12
C GLY A 90 0.48 24.31 30.49
N GLN A 91 0.19 23.46 31.49
CA GLN A 91 -0.24 23.91 32.83
C GLN A 91 -0.02 22.79 33.84
#